data_AF-A0AA41VJU2-F1
#
_entry.id   AF-A0AA41VJU2-F1
#
_cell.length_a   1.000
_cell.length_b   1.000
_cell.length_c   1.000
_cell.angle_alpha   90.00
_cell.angle_beta   90.00
_cell.angle_gamma   90.00
#
_symmetry.space_group_name_H-M   'P 1'
#
loop_
_entity.id
_entity.type
_entity.pdbx_description
1 polymer ?
#
loop_
_entity_poly.entity_id
_entity_poly.type
_entity_poly.pdbx_seq_one_letter_code
_entity_poly.pdbx_strand_id
1 'polypeptide(L)'
;MELQMHEEHRVIKLTDVEILPNAGKTILGILEAHVNGFIYTASNFRMVFMHANLEMFFMRLGDKMMPPLLQFHLEHSVTKDIQFCLVPSPLGQVRYEKDNQIRNSSRNEDLKNFVQKVQQEPQSWGSKLPIHFYDLEEFKFCGAFPTGASATCALTVSALVMLEETPFVVFPLLDIEIVNLAQLGPETVDMTVVFKDIKRDVLEIRLVPLKFLTGIKHRLNFGGVKYYVNSKSLDWSMLVKDIREFPKKFIDSGGWGSSNLELEDSRTLAYYSDSDSDSYSYDPYGPYMCY
;
A
#
# COMPACT_ATOMS: atom_id res chain seq x y z
N MET A 1 -26.77 5.52 -0.36
CA MET A 1 -27.11 4.50 0.65
C MET A 1 -26.93 5.13 2.02
N GLU A 2 -27.89 4.98 2.92
CA GLU A 2 -27.81 5.55 4.27
C GLU A 2 -27.07 4.59 5.23
N LEU A 3 -26.43 5.17 6.26
CA LEU A 3 -25.76 4.40 7.31
C LEU A 3 -26.80 3.73 8.20
N GLN A 4 -26.68 2.42 8.36
CA GLN A 4 -27.44 1.62 9.31
C GLN A 4 -26.59 1.46 10.57
N MET A 5 -27.10 1.97 11.69
CA MET A 5 -26.39 1.94 12.97
C MET A 5 -26.76 0.66 13.75
N HIS A 6 -25.78 0.04 14.39
CA HIS A 6 -26.06 -0.92 15.46
C HIS A 6 -26.68 -0.22 16.68
N GLU A 7 -27.46 -0.98 17.46
CA GLU A 7 -27.82 -0.60 18.83
C GLU A 7 -26.56 -0.39 19.68
N GLU A 8 -26.60 0.58 20.59
CA GLU A 8 -25.41 1.10 21.29
C GLU A 8 -24.52 0.01 21.92
N HIS A 9 -25.13 -0.98 22.58
CA HIS A 9 -24.43 -2.10 23.22
C HIS A 9 -23.73 -3.09 22.26
N ARG A 10 -24.03 -3.02 20.95
CA ARG A 10 -23.45 -3.87 19.89
C ARG A 10 -22.40 -3.14 19.06
N VAL A 11 -22.21 -1.83 19.26
CA VAL A 11 -21.24 -1.05 18.50
C VAL A 11 -19.82 -1.51 18.86
N ILE A 12 -19.07 -1.95 17.85
CA ILE A 12 -17.65 -2.31 18.00
C ILE A 12 -16.84 -1.02 17.89
N LYS A 13 -15.99 -0.74 18.87
CA LYS A 13 -15.25 0.52 18.97
C LYS A 13 -13.74 0.30 19.02
N LEU A 14 -13.01 1.19 18.35
CA LEU A 14 -11.57 1.35 18.47
C LEU A 14 -11.30 2.76 19.01
N THR A 15 -10.76 2.86 20.21
CA THR A 15 -10.52 4.12 20.92
C THR A 15 -9.07 4.59 20.77
N ASP A 16 -8.79 5.83 21.17
CA ASP A 16 -7.44 6.41 21.19
C ASP A 16 -6.74 6.40 19.82
N VAL A 17 -7.52 6.64 18.76
CA VAL A 17 -7.04 6.66 17.37
C VAL A 17 -6.96 8.07 16.82
N GLU A 18 -5.81 8.39 16.23
CA GLU A 18 -5.60 9.58 15.40
C GLU A 18 -5.96 9.25 13.94
N ILE A 19 -6.69 10.15 13.27
CA ILE A 19 -6.98 10.05 11.84
C ILE A 19 -5.92 10.82 11.03
N LEU A 20 -5.44 10.24 9.92
CA LEU A 20 -4.59 10.93 8.95
C LEU A 20 -5.24 10.90 7.54
N PRO A 21 -4.94 11.90 6.68
CA PRO A 21 -4.12 13.09 6.94
C PRO A 21 -4.82 14.08 7.88
N ASN A 22 -4.09 14.61 8.86
CA ASN A 22 -4.61 15.54 9.85
C ASN A 22 -4.43 17.00 9.37
N ALA A 23 -5.50 17.79 9.40
CA ALA A 23 -5.49 19.20 9.01
C ALA A 23 -5.05 20.16 10.14
N GLY A 24 -4.59 19.66 11.28
CA GLY A 24 -4.20 20.49 12.42
C GLY A 24 -3.75 19.70 13.65
N LYS A 25 -4.15 20.18 14.84
CA LYS A 25 -3.73 19.58 16.13
C LYS A 25 -4.31 18.16 16.25
N THR A 26 -3.47 17.18 16.55
CA THR A 26 -3.86 15.79 16.83
C THR A 26 -4.93 15.72 17.93
N ILE A 27 -6.11 15.26 17.56
CA ILE A 27 -7.21 14.95 18.47
C ILE A 27 -7.49 13.46 18.32
N LEU A 28 -7.41 12.75 19.44
CA LEU A 28 -7.77 11.34 19.46
C LEU A 28 -9.29 11.20 19.43
N GLY A 29 -9.73 10.23 18.65
CA GLY A 29 -11.13 9.91 18.45
C GLY A 29 -11.45 8.46 18.73
N ILE A 30 -12.66 8.10 18.34
CA ILE A 30 -13.22 6.76 18.40
C ILE A 30 -13.68 6.41 17.00
N LEU A 31 -13.21 5.28 16.49
CA LEU A 31 -13.75 4.64 15.29
C LEU A 31 -14.79 3.60 15.71
N GLU A 32 -16.01 3.79 15.27
CA GLU A 32 -17.15 2.90 15.52
C GLU A 32 -17.49 2.15 14.23
N ALA A 33 -17.58 0.82 14.32
CA ALA A 33 -18.08 -0.03 13.24
C ALA A 33 -19.59 -0.28 13.44
N HIS A 34 -20.34 -0.06 12.37
CA HIS A 34 -21.78 -0.29 12.30
C HIS A 34 -22.13 -1.29 11.20
N VAL A 35 -23.43 -1.51 10.99
CA VAL A 35 -23.96 -2.55 10.11
C VAL A 35 -23.36 -2.48 8.70
N ASN A 36 -23.30 -1.29 8.11
CA ASN A 36 -22.87 -1.10 6.72
C ASN A 36 -21.84 0.04 6.53
N GLY A 37 -21.20 0.48 7.61
CA GLY A 37 -20.24 1.57 7.55
C GLY A 37 -19.60 1.89 8.90
N PHE A 38 -18.76 2.92 8.87
CA PHE A 38 -17.98 3.38 10.01
C PHE A 38 -18.32 4.83 10.35
N ILE A 39 -18.23 5.16 11.63
CA ILE A 39 -18.25 6.53 12.13
C ILE A 39 -16.95 6.77 12.89
N TYR A 40 -16.18 7.78 12.47
CA TYR A 40 -15.11 8.32 13.28
C TYR A 40 -15.56 9.63 13.94
N THR A 41 -15.35 9.77 15.24
CA THR A 41 -15.69 10.98 16.00
C THR A 41 -14.50 11.43 16.85
N ALA A 42 -14.10 12.69 16.72
CA ALA A 42 -13.02 13.31 17.48
C ALA A 42 -13.30 14.80 17.76
N SER A 43 -13.53 15.19 19.02
CA SER A 43 -13.96 16.55 19.41
C SER A 43 -15.08 17.12 18.52
N ASN A 44 -14.74 17.98 17.55
CA ASN A 44 -15.69 18.62 16.63
C ASN A 44 -15.65 18.06 15.20
N PHE A 45 -14.92 16.96 14.99
CA PHE A 45 -14.79 16.28 13.71
C PHE A 45 -15.59 14.98 13.75
N ARG A 46 -16.40 14.76 12.71
CA ARG A 46 -17.14 13.52 12.50
C ARG A 46 -17.02 13.13 11.04
N MET A 47 -16.61 11.89 10.79
CA MET A 47 -16.51 11.32 9.45
C MET A 47 -17.32 10.04 9.37
N VAL A 48 -18.04 9.85 8.27
CA VAL A 48 -18.83 8.65 7.99
C VAL A 48 -18.41 8.09 6.63
N PHE A 49 -18.13 6.79 6.57
CA PHE A 49 -17.80 6.11 5.32
C PHE A 49 -18.39 4.70 5.30
N MET A 50 -18.81 4.24 4.13
CA MET A 50 -19.61 3.03 3.95
C MET A 50 -18.74 1.83 3.60
N HIS A 51 -19.11 0.62 4.05
CA HIS A 51 -18.45 -0.63 3.65
C HIS A 51 -18.42 -0.80 2.13
N ALA A 52 -19.51 -0.41 1.46
CA ALA A 52 -19.64 -0.49 0.01
C ALA A 52 -18.60 0.35 -0.76
N ASN A 53 -17.99 1.36 -0.13
CA ASN A 53 -16.98 2.21 -0.75
C ASN A 53 -15.54 1.80 -0.42
N LEU A 54 -15.35 0.81 0.46
CA LEU A 54 -14.02 0.31 0.79
C LEU A 54 -13.51 -0.52 -0.36
N GLU A 55 -12.37 -0.21 -0.96
CA GLU A 55 -11.74 -1.06 -1.97
C GLU A 55 -10.83 -2.08 -1.30
N MET A 56 -9.92 -1.59 -0.46
CA MET A 56 -8.94 -2.38 0.28
C MET A 56 -8.76 -1.80 1.69
N PHE A 57 -8.22 -2.61 2.59
CA PHE A 57 -7.74 -2.11 3.86
C PHE A 57 -6.58 -2.94 4.37
N PHE A 58 -5.67 -2.27 5.08
CA PHE A 58 -4.42 -2.82 5.53
C PHE A 58 -4.32 -2.68 7.04
N MET A 59 -3.80 -3.72 7.67
CA MET A 59 -3.50 -3.74 9.09
C MET A 59 -2.00 -3.90 9.28
N ARG A 60 -1.39 -2.94 9.96
CA ARG A 60 0.02 -3.01 10.36
C ARG A 60 0.09 -2.94 11.88
N LEU A 61 0.65 -3.99 12.46
CA LEU A 61 0.93 -4.02 13.90
C LEU A 61 2.08 -3.05 14.22
N GLY A 62 1.99 -2.39 15.36
CA GLY A 62 3.04 -1.52 15.86
C GLY A 62 4.20 -2.29 16.49
N ASP A 63 5.37 -1.65 16.52
CA ASP A 63 6.60 -2.15 17.11
C ASP A 63 7.18 -1.14 18.12
N LYS A 64 8.50 -1.07 18.31
CA LYS A 64 9.11 -0.08 19.22
C LYS A 64 9.03 1.36 18.72
N MET A 65 9.04 1.54 17.40
CA MET A 65 9.20 2.83 16.72
C MET A 65 7.86 3.33 16.18
N MET A 66 6.96 2.42 15.83
CA MET A 66 5.78 2.75 15.04
C MET A 66 4.50 2.27 15.74
N PRO A 67 3.47 3.12 15.87
CA PRO A 67 2.18 2.69 16.40
C PRO A 67 1.45 1.78 15.40
N PRO A 68 0.50 0.96 15.88
CA PRO A 68 -0.37 0.19 15.00
C PRO A 68 -1.16 1.11 14.07
N LEU A 69 -1.38 0.66 12.84
CA LEU A 69 -2.02 1.41 11.76
C LEU A 69 -3.12 0.56 11.12
N LEU A 70 -4.30 1.14 10.99
CA LEU A 70 -5.40 0.64 10.17
C LEU A 70 -5.62 1.61 9.00
N GLN A 71 -5.34 1.16 7.78
CA GLN A 71 -5.44 1.96 6.56
C GLN A 71 -6.64 1.48 5.74
N PHE A 72 -7.52 2.39 5.33
CA PHE A 72 -8.59 2.13 4.37
C PHE A 72 -8.30 2.85 3.06
N HIS A 73 -8.41 2.12 1.94
CA HIS A 73 -8.43 2.67 0.59
C HIS A 73 -9.86 2.63 0.06
N LEU A 74 -10.39 3.78 -0.39
CA LEU A 74 -11.75 3.97 -0.87
C LEU A 74 -11.78 4.11 -2.39
N GLU A 75 -12.79 3.48 -3.02
CA GLU A 75 -12.97 3.48 -4.47
C GLU A 75 -13.44 4.85 -5.01
N HIS A 76 -14.44 5.44 -4.35
CA HIS A 76 -15.07 6.70 -4.77
C HIS A 76 -15.08 7.71 -3.61
N SER A 77 -14.01 8.50 -3.50
CA SER A 77 -13.89 9.54 -2.47
C SER A 77 -12.94 10.66 -2.89
N VAL A 78 -13.18 11.87 -2.37
CA VAL A 78 -12.23 12.98 -2.46
C VAL A 78 -10.94 12.65 -1.68
N THR A 79 -11.09 11.94 -0.56
CA THR A 79 -9.98 11.38 0.22
C THR A 79 -9.97 9.87 0.01
N LYS A 80 -9.17 9.38 -0.93
CA LYS A 80 -9.06 7.95 -1.23
C LYS A 80 -8.50 7.15 -0.05
N ASP A 81 -7.60 7.73 0.74
CA ASP A 81 -6.87 7.02 1.78
C ASP A 81 -7.21 7.58 3.16
N ILE A 82 -7.74 6.74 4.05
CA ILE A 82 -8.04 7.07 5.45
C ILE A 82 -7.18 6.20 6.36
N GLN A 83 -6.36 6.83 7.19
CA GLN A 83 -5.52 6.13 8.15
C GLN A 83 -6.06 6.31 9.58
N PHE A 84 -6.00 5.26 10.39
CA PHE A 84 -6.16 5.34 11.84
C PHE A 84 -4.90 4.83 12.54
N CYS A 85 -4.17 5.73 13.18
CA CYS A 85 -2.98 5.42 13.97
C CYS A 85 -3.34 5.33 15.46
N LEU A 86 -3.02 4.20 16.10
CA LEU A 86 -3.25 4.00 17.53
C LEU A 86 -2.08 4.59 18.32
N VAL A 87 -2.14 5.90 18.60
CA VAL A 87 -1.05 6.64 19.23
C VAL A 87 -1.19 6.74 20.75
N PRO A 88 -0.12 7.08 21.48
CA PRO A 88 -0.20 7.55 22.85
C PRO A 88 -1.18 8.70 23.08
N SER A 89 -2.17 8.50 23.97
CA SER A 89 -2.87 9.62 24.59
C SER A 89 -1.87 10.62 25.20
N PRO A 90 -1.97 11.94 24.89
CA PRO A 90 -1.06 12.95 25.41
C PRO A 90 -0.99 13.00 26.94
N LEU A 91 -2.11 12.73 27.63
CA LEU A 91 -2.13 12.64 29.10
C LEU A 91 -1.36 11.44 29.66
N GLY A 92 -1.15 10.41 28.82
CA GLY A 92 -0.33 9.24 29.12
C GLY A 92 1.15 9.40 28.73
N GLN A 93 1.58 10.52 28.14
CA GLN A 93 3.01 10.80 27.90
C GLN A 93 3.76 11.19 29.19
N VAL A 94 3.07 11.78 30.16
CA VAL A 94 3.68 12.31 31.40
C VAL A 94 4.06 11.20 32.40
N ARG A 95 3.66 9.95 32.16
CA ARG A 95 3.95 8.83 33.06
C ARG A 95 4.68 7.72 32.32
N TYR A 96 5.99 7.71 32.55
CA TYR A 96 6.95 6.65 32.24
C TYR A 96 7.32 6.51 30.76
N GLU A 97 8.57 6.87 30.44
CA GLU A 97 9.34 6.35 29.29
C GLU A 97 9.67 4.85 29.50
N LYS A 98 8.68 4.04 29.89
CA LYS A 98 8.81 2.58 30.01
C LYS A 98 8.18 1.93 28.78
N ASP A 99 9.06 1.38 27.95
CA ASP A 99 8.84 0.49 26.80
C ASP A 99 7.59 0.75 25.95
N ASN A 100 7.74 1.57 24.91
CA ASN A 100 6.78 1.67 23.79
C ASN A 100 6.36 0.29 23.25
N GLN A 101 7.25 -0.71 23.34
CA GLN A 101 6.97 -2.09 22.95
C GLN A 101 5.78 -2.69 23.71
N ILE A 102 5.75 -2.58 25.05
CA ILE A 102 4.69 -3.15 25.88
C ILE A 102 3.35 -2.49 25.56
N ARG A 103 3.36 -1.16 25.37
CA ARG A 103 2.15 -0.40 25.06
C ARG A 103 1.63 -0.69 23.65
N ASN A 104 2.52 -0.85 22.68
CA ASN A 104 2.13 -1.26 21.33
C ASN A 104 1.65 -2.70 21.28
N SER A 105 2.13 -3.59 22.15
CA SER A 105 1.52 -4.93 22.30
C SER A 105 0.05 -4.85 22.70
N SER A 106 -0.31 -4.03 23.70
CA SER A 106 -1.73 -3.85 24.08
C SER A 106 -2.57 -3.33 22.92
N ARG A 107 -2.08 -2.30 22.21
CA ARG A 107 -2.80 -1.71 21.08
C ARG A 107 -2.87 -2.61 19.86
N ASN A 108 -1.85 -3.46 19.66
CA ASN A 108 -1.88 -4.51 18.66
C ASN A 108 -3.04 -5.46 18.94
N GLU A 109 -3.24 -5.85 20.20
CA GLU A 109 -4.38 -6.66 20.59
C GLU A 109 -5.70 -5.90 20.43
N ASP A 110 -5.78 -4.60 20.77
CA ASP A 110 -6.97 -3.78 20.54
C ASP A 110 -7.34 -3.73 19.05
N LEU A 111 -6.36 -3.50 18.18
CA LEU A 111 -6.54 -3.45 16.72
C LEU A 111 -6.96 -4.81 16.16
N LYS A 112 -6.29 -5.90 16.55
CA LYS A 112 -6.65 -7.27 16.14
C LYS A 112 -8.07 -7.61 16.57
N ASN A 113 -8.42 -7.34 17.83
CA ASN A 113 -9.75 -7.61 18.38
C ASN A 113 -10.84 -6.80 17.65
N PHE A 114 -10.57 -5.54 17.33
CA PHE A 114 -11.47 -4.71 16.55
C PHE A 114 -11.71 -5.32 15.16
N VAL A 115 -10.65 -5.60 14.41
CA VAL A 115 -10.69 -6.20 13.07
C VAL A 115 -11.43 -7.54 13.10
N GLN A 116 -11.09 -8.43 14.04
CA GLN A 116 -11.72 -9.75 14.18
C GLN A 116 -13.21 -9.65 14.49
N LYS A 117 -13.63 -8.76 15.40
CA LYS A 117 -15.04 -8.57 15.73
C LYS A 117 -15.82 -8.02 14.53
N VAL A 118 -15.23 -7.06 13.81
CA VAL A 118 -15.85 -6.53 12.58
C VAL A 118 -16.03 -7.65 11.56
N GLN A 119 -15.03 -8.53 11.34
CA GLN A 119 -15.14 -9.68 10.43
C GLN A 119 -16.24 -10.68 10.76
N GLN A 120 -16.59 -10.82 12.04
CA GLN A 120 -17.60 -11.79 12.47
C GLN A 120 -19.03 -11.31 12.21
N GLU A 121 -19.24 -10.03 11.94
CA GLU A 121 -20.58 -9.50 11.66
C GLU A 121 -21.08 -9.96 10.26
N PRO A 122 -22.28 -10.53 10.12
CA PRO A 122 -22.76 -11.14 8.87
C PRO A 122 -22.85 -10.17 7.68
N GLN A 123 -22.95 -8.88 7.96
CA GLN A 123 -23.07 -7.79 6.98
C GLN A 123 -21.77 -6.99 6.84
N SER A 124 -20.69 -7.43 7.48
CA SER A 124 -19.40 -6.75 7.41
C SER A 124 -18.65 -7.04 6.11
N TRP A 125 -17.84 -6.05 5.72
CA TRP A 125 -16.76 -6.11 4.73
C TRP A 125 -17.02 -6.67 3.33
N GLY A 126 -18.23 -7.08 2.95
CA GLY A 126 -18.52 -7.51 1.57
C GLY A 126 -17.49 -8.51 1.04
N SER A 127 -17.21 -9.57 1.81
CA SER A 127 -16.16 -10.59 1.56
C SER A 127 -14.69 -10.12 1.57
N LYS A 128 -14.40 -8.84 1.84
CA LYS A 128 -13.03 -8.30 1.86
C LYS A 128 -12.29 -8.72 3.13
N LEU A 129 -11.06 -9.18 2.96
CA LEU A 129 -10.17 -9.59 4.04
C LEU A 129 -9.10 -8.52 4.29
N PRO A 130 -8.62 -8.37 5.54
CA PRO A 130 -7.54 -7.47 5.87
C PRO A 130 -6.29 -7.93 5.16
N ILE A 131 -5.58 -6.99 4.54
CA ILE A 131 -4.23 -7.25 4.10
C ILE A 131 -3.31 -6.94 5.28
N HIS A 132 -2.78 -7.99 5.87
CA HIS A 132 -1.82 -7.89 6.96
C HIS A 132 -0.45 -7.50 6.40
N PHE A 133 0.06 -6.35 6.81
CA PHE A 133 1.31 -5.82 6.25
C PHE A 133 2.54 -6.69 6.57
N TYR A 134 2.50 -7.46 7.65
CA TYR A 134 3.55 -8.42 8.01
C TYR A 134 3.56 -9.67 7.12
N ASP A 135 2.44 -10.04 6.51
CA ASP A 135 2.36 -11.16 5.55
C ASP A 135 3.00 -10.82 4.19
N LEU A 136 3.48 -9.57 4.02
CA LEU A 136 4.10 -9.08 2.79
C LEU A 136 5.62 -9.11 2.82
N GLU A 137 6.26 -9.70 3.83
CA GLU A 137 7.72 -9.59 4.05
C GLU A 137 8.56 -9.98 2.82
N GLU A 138 8.18 -11.03 2.10
CA GLU A 138 8.85 -11.47 0.86
C GLU A 138 8.71 -10.49 -0.30
N PHE A 139 7.72 -9.60 -0.24
CA PHE A 139 7.38 -8.61 -1.26
C PHE A 139 7.66 -7.18 -0.79
N LYS A 140 8.31 -7.02 0.37
CA LYS A 140 8.79 -5.73 0.86
C LYS A 140 10.17 -5.44 0.31
N PHE A 141 10.36 -4.21 -0.12
CA PHE A 141 11.65 -3.72 -0.57
C PHE A 141 11.83 -2.25 -0.19
N CYS A 142 13.04 -1.88 0.18
CA CYS A 142 13.39 -0.48 0.40
C CYS A 142 13.86 0.13 -0.92
N GLY A 143 13.48 1.38 -1.16
CA GLY A 143 14.01 2.16 -2.27
C GLY A 143 14.09 3.64 -1.92
N ALA A 144 14.89 4.37 -2.69
CA ALA A 144 15.14 5.79 -2.53
C ALA A 144 14.30 6.61 -3.54
N PHE A 145 13.65 7.67 -3.08
CA PHE A 145 12.97 8.63 -3.93
C PHE A 145 13.96 9.67 -4.50
N PRO A 146 13.60 10.36 -5.59
CA PRO A 146 14.40 11.46 -6.13
C PRO A 146 14.69 12.58 -5.12
N THR A 147 13.84 12.74 -4.10
CA THR A 147 14.03 13.70 -3.00
C THR A 147 15.17 13.33 -2.05
N GLY A 148 15.70 12.10 -2.15
CA GLY A 148 16.73 11.55 -1.26
C GLY A 148 16.18 10.82 -0.03
N ALA A 149 14.87 10.88 0.21
CA ALA A 149 14.22 10.05 1.23
C ALA A 149 14.15 8.59 0.75
N SER A 150 14.14 7.64 1.68
CA SER A 150 13.92 6.22 1.38
C SER A 150 12.67 5.75 2.10
N ALA A 151 11.93 4.81 1.53
CA ALA A 151 10.82 4.16 2.22
C ALA A 151 10.75 2.66 1.92
N THR A 152 10.18 1.93 2.87
CA THR A 152 9.77 0.54 2.67
C THR A 152 8.49 0.49 1.86
N CYS A 153 8.59 -0.09 0.68
CA CYS A 153 7.48 -0.38 -0.21
C CYS A 153 7.09 -1.86 -0.09
N ALA A 154 5.84 -2.20 -0.34
CA ALA A 154 5.39 -3.59 -0.46
C ALA A 154 4.45 -3.77 -1.65
N LEU A 155 4.62 -4.84 -2.40
CA LEU A 155 3.66 -5.27 -3.42
C LEU A 155 2.73 -6.34 -2.88
N THR A 156 1.43 -6.08 -3.04
CA THR A 156 0.37 -7.06 -2.79
C THR A 156 -0.15 -7.63 -4.11
N VAL A 157 -1.19 -8.46 -4.06
CA VAL A 157 -1.89 -8.92 -5.27
C VAL A 157 -2.62 -7.79 -6.01
N SER A 158 -2.90 -6.66 -5.35
CA SER A 158 -3.81 -5.62 -5.85
C SER A 158 -3.32 -4.18 -5.67
N ALA A 159 -2.24 -3.95 -4.93
CA ALA A 159 -1.67 -2.62 -4.71
C ALA A 159 -0.16 -2.63 -4.44
N LEU A 160 0.50 -1.53 -4.81
CA LEU A 160 1.80 -1.09 -4.29
C LEU A 160 1.55 -0.14 -3.10
N VAL A 161 2.16 -0.40 -1.95
CA VAL A 161 1.90 0.36 -0.73
C VAL A 161 3.16 0.81 -0.01
N MET A 162 3.07 1.93 0.71
CA MET A 162 4.06 2.39 1.69
C MET A 162 3.33 2.72 2.99
N LEU A 163 3.47 1.87 3.99
CA LEU A 163 2.69 1.93 5.24
C LEU A 163 3.57 2.08 6.50
N GLU A 164 4.88 2.28 6.33
CA GLU A 164 5.81 2.45 7.45
C GLU A 164 6.12 3.92 7.73
N GLU A 165 6.17 4.75 6.69
CA GLU A 165 6.50 6.17 6.79
C GLU A 165 5.40 7.05 6.19
N THR A 166 5.16 8.20 6.81
CA THR A 166 4.19 9.17 6.29
C THR A 166 4.80 9.99 5.14
N PRO A 167 4.04 10.30 4.07
CA PRO A 167 2.64 9.97 3.89
C PRO A 167 2.41 8.48 3.58
N PHE A 168 1.47 7.87 4.29
CA PHE A 168 1.07 6.49 3.98
C PHE A 168 0.28 6.49 2.68
N VAL A 169 0.63 5.61 1.75
CA VAL A 169 0.04 5.59 0.41
C VAL A 169 -0.29 4.19 -0.04
N VAL A 170 -1.40 4.10 -0.77
CA VAL A 170 -1.87 2.90 -1.46
C VAL A 170 -2.06 3.25 -2.92
N PHE A 171 -1.36 2.52 -3.79
CA PHE A 171 -1.52 2.63 -5.24
C PHE A 171 -2.10 1.33 -5.77
N PRO A 172 -3.42 1.27 -6.02
CA PRO A 172 -4.03 0.12 -6.67
C PRO A 172 -3.30 -0.21 -7.97
N LEU A 173 -2.99 -1.48 -8.19
CA LEU A 173 -2.35 -1.95 -9.42
C LEU A 173 -3.25 -1.67 -10.63
N LEU A 174 -4.57 -1.64 -10.44
CA LEU A 174 -5.55 -1.25 -11.46
C LEU A 174 -5.44 0.21 -11.89
N ASP A 175 -4.84 1.09 -11.09
CA ASP A 175 -4.60 2.50 -11.42
C ASP A 175 -3.24 2.72 -12.12
N ILE A 176 -2.41 1.67 -12.23
CA ILE A 176 -1.09 1.70 -12.87
C ILE A 176 -1.23 1.39 -14.36
N GLU A 177 -0.62 2.23 -15.20
CA GLU A 177 -0.57 2.05 -16.65
C GLU A 177 0.57 1.10 -17.02
N ILE A 178 1.80 1.42 -16.58
CA ILE A 178 2.97 0.57 -16.74
C ILE A 178 3.92 0.70 -15.55
N VAL A 179 4.77 -0.31 -15.36
CA VAL A 179 5.96 -0.22 -14.52
C VAL A 179 7.21 -0.41 -15.37
N ASN A 180 8.20 0.45 -15.21
CA ASN A 180 9.49 0.30 -15.89
C ASN A 180 10.59 -0.02 -14.87
N LEU A 181 11.21 -1.19 -15.02
CA LEU A 181 12.32 -1.68 -14.21
C LEU A 181 13.62 -1.42 -14.99
N ALA A 182 14.23 -0.27 -14.73
CA ALA A 182 15.34 0.30 -15.50
C ALA A 182 16.66 0.30 -14.73
N GLN A 183 17.72 0.71 -15.43
CA GLN A 183 19.05 0.91 -14.83
C GLN A 183 19.50 -0.29 -13.99
N LEU A 184 19.32 -1.50 -14.54
CA LEU A 184 19.78 -2.74 -13.91
C LEU A 184 21.29 -2.66 -13.67
N GLY A 185 21.64 -2.43 -12.41
CA GLY A 185 23.00 -2.51 -11.91
C GLY A 185 23.32 -3.93 -11.44
N PRO A 186 24.53 -4.15 -10.92
CA PRO A 186 24.92 -5.45 -10.37
C PRO A 186 24.06 -5.89 -9.18
N GLU A 187 23.58 -4.95 -8.36
CA GLU A 187 22.86 -5.23 -7.11
C GLU A 187 21.54 -4.47 -6.97
N THR A 188 21.23 -3.56 -7.89
CA THR A 188 20.05 -2.69 -7.80
C THR A 188 19.33 -2.54 -9.13
N VAL A 189 18.07 -2.14 -9.05
CA VAL A 189 17.23 -1.75 -10.18
C VAL A 189 16.42 -0.52 -9.78
N ASP A 190 16.15 0.37 -10.73
CA ASP A 190 15.24 1.49 -10.53
C ASP A 190 13.84 1.11 -11.03
N MET A 191 12.81 1.43 -10.26
CA MET A 191 11.42 1.24 -10.62
C MET A 191 10.77 2.60 -10.88
N THR A 192 10.13 2.73 -12.04
CA THR A 192 9.25 3.86 -12.34
C THR A 192 7.82 3.37 -12.57
N VAL A 193 6.87 3.93 -11.84
CA VAL A 193 5.44 3.63 -11.99
C VAL A 193 4.79 4.80 -12.73
N VAL A 194 4.17 4.49 -13.87
CA VAL A 194 3.35 5.42 -14.63
C VAL A 194 1.88 5.09 -14.36
N PHE A 195 1.09 6.08 -13.99
CA PHE A 195 -0.33 5.91 -13.68
C PHE A 195 -1.21 6.09 -14.92
N LYS A 196 -2.38 5.45 -14.93
CA LYS A 196 -3.39 5.62 -16.00
C LYS A 196 -3.89 7.05 -16.09
N ASP A 197 -4.01 7.73 -14.95
CA ASP A 197 -4.20 9.17 -14.93
C ASP A 197 -2.88 9.86 -15.29
N ILE A 198 -2.69 10.13 -16.58
CA ILE A 198 -1.49 10.77 -17.11
C ILE A 198 -1.27 12.20 -16.59
N LYS A 199 -2.26 12.80 -15.88
CA LYS A 199 -2.10 14.10 -15.21
C LYS A 199 -1.31 13.99 -13.91
N ARG A 200 -1.28 12.81 -13.33
CA ARG A 200 -0.50 12.50 -12.14
C ARG A 200 0.98 12.38 -12.49
N ASP A 201 1.84 12.79 -11.56
CA ASP A 201 3.28 12.59 -11.68
C ASP A 201 3.65 11.11 -11.52
N VAL A 202 4.74 10.71 -12.19
CA VAL A 202 5.30 9.37 -12.03
C VAL A 202 5.82 9.15 -10.61
N LEU A 203 5.81 7.90 -10.16
CA LEU A 203 6.49 7.50 -8.93
C LEU A 203 7.81 6.84 -9.32
N GLU A 204 8.92 7.42 -8.87
CA GLU A 204 10.26 6.84 -9.05
C GLU A 204 10.77 6.29 -7.72
N ILE A 205 11.14 5.00 -7.71
CA ILE A 205 11.74 4.30 -6.59
C ILE A 205 13.06 3.74 -7.07
N ARG A 206 14.17 4.37 -6.66
CA ARG A 206 15.52 4.06 -7.09
C ARG A 206 16.21 3.09 -6.13
N LEU A 207 17.27 2.45 -6.61
CA LEU A 207 18.14 1.59 -5.81
C LEU A 207 17.39 0.42 -5.13
N VAL A 208 16.34 -0.11 -5.77
CA VAL A 208 15.63 -1.30 -5.26
C VAL A 208 16.60 -2.49 -5.33
N PRO A 209 16.83 -3.23 -4.24
CA PRO A 209 17.74 -4.37 -4.28
C PRO A 209 17.30 -5.43 -5.31
N LEU A 210 18.22 -5.83 -6.18
CA LEU A 210 17.94 -6.68 -7.34
C LEU A 210 17.35 -8.05 -6.96
N LYS A 211 17.64 -8.55 -5.75
CA LYS A 211 17.05 -9.79 -5.21
C LYS A 211 15.53 -9.79 -5.20
N PHE A 212 14.88 -8.62 -5.18
CA PHE A 212 13.42 -8.50 -5.20
C PHE A 212 12.84 -8.47 -6.61
N LEU A 213 13.66 -8.42 -7.66
CA LEU A 213 13.22 -8.27 -9.05
C LEU A 213 12.23 -9.37 -9.46
N THR A 214 12.54 -10.63 -9.19
CA THR A 214 11.67 -11.76 -9.54
C THR A 214 10.33 -11.69 -8.81
N GLY A 215 10.34 -11.37 -7.51
CA GLY A 215 9.10 -11.20 -6.73
C GLY A 215 8.24 -10.04 -7.23
N ILE A 216 8.86 -8.91 -7.59
CA ILE A 216 8.20 -7.74 -8.18
C ILE A 216 7.55 -8.12 -9.51
N LYS A 217 8.31 -8.73 -10.45
CA LYS A 217 7.80 -9.19 -11.76
C LYS A 217 6.60 -10.12 -11.59
N HIS A 218 6.70 -11.10 -10.69
CA HIS A 218 5.63 -12.05 -10.41
C HIS A 218 4.36 -11.36 -9.90
N ARG A 219 4.48 -10.40 -8.97
CA ARG A 219 3.33 -9.63 -8.45
C ARG A 219 2.69 -8.75 -9.52
N LEU A 220 3.49 -8.07 -10.35
CA LEU A 220 2.98 -7.24 -11.45
C LEU A 220 2.25 -8.09 -12.48
N ASN A 221 2.78 -9.27 -12.85
CA ASN A 221 2.10 -10.22 -13.73
C ASN A 221 0.77 -10.69 -13.14
N PHE A 222 0.76 -11.09 -11.87
CA PHE A 222 -0.47 -11.53 -11.20
C PHE A 222 -1.52 -10.41 -11.14
N GLY A 223 -1.11 -9.17 -10.91
CA GLY A 223 -1.96 -7.99 -10.91
C GLY A 223 -2.36 -7.48 -12.30
N GLY A 224 -1.90 -8.13 -13.38
CA GLY A 224 -2.19 -7.72 -14.76
C GLY A 224 -1.54 -6.37 -15.16
N VAL A 225 -0.46 -5.97 -14.49
CA VAL A 225 0.25 -4.73 -14.77
C VAL A 225 1.36 -5.01 -15.78
N LYS A 226 1.31 -4.33 -16.93
CA LYS A 226 2.39 -4.41 -17.90
C LYS A 226 3.66 -3.78 -17.31
N TYR A 227 4.77 -4.49 -17.43
CA TYR A 227 6.07 -3.96 -17.05
C TYR A 227 7.12 -4.15 -18.14
N TYR A 228 8.16 -3.32 -18.07
CA TYR A 228 9.32 -3.36 -18.93
C TYR A 228 10.58 -3.55 -18.10
N VAL A 229 11.62 -4.15 -18.71
CA VAL A 229 12.91 -4.41 -18.06
C VAL A 229 14.01 -4.00 -19.03
N ASN A 230 14.84 -3.03 -18.65
CA ASN A 230 15.89 -2.49 -19.53
C ASN A 230 17.03 -1.83 -18.75
N SER A 231 18.08 -1.45 -19.49
CA SER A 231 19.24 -0.72 -18.97
C SER A 231 19.15 0.80 -19.18
N LYS A 232 17.99 1.31 -19.64
CA LYS A 232 17.85 2.73 -20.04
C LYS A 232 17.71 3.62 -18.82
N SER A 233 18.21 4.85 -18.96
CA SER A 233 17.90 5.97 -18.09
C SER A 233 17.10 6.99 -18.91
N LEU A 234 15.87 7.26 -18.51
CA LEU A 234 14.93 8.14 -19.21
C LEU A 234 14.48 9.26 -18.27
N ASP A 235 14.25 10.45 -18.82
CA ASP A 235 13.55 11.52 -18.10
C ASP A 235 12.04 11.24 -18.15
N TRP A 236 11.56 10.49 -17.17
CA TRP A 236 10.16 10.07 -17.09
C TRP A 236 9.19 11.24 -16.90
N SER A 237 9.62 12.29 -16.18
CA SER A 237 8.81 13.49 -15.99
C SER A 237 8.57 14.20 -17.32
N MET A 238 9.63 14.40 -18.11
CA MET A 238 9.52 15.00 -19.45
C MET A 238 8.75 14.11 -20.41
N LEU A 239 9.03 12.80 -20.42
CA LEU A 239 8.36 11.84 -21.32
C LEU A 239 6.84 11.82 -21.07
N VAL A 240 6.40 11.71 -19.82
CA VAL A 240 4.97 11.67 -19.48
C VAL A 240 4.30 13.01 -19.77
N LYS A 241 5.01 14.13 -19.58
CA LYS A 241 4.52 15.46 -19.97
C LYS A 241 4.31 15.55 -21.48
N ASP A 242 5.25 15.08 -22.28
CA ASP A 242 5.12 15.07 -23.74
C ASP A 242 3.95 14.19 -24.21
N ILE A 243 3.74 13.03 -23.57
CA ILE A 243 2.58 12.15 -23.84
C ILE A 243 1.28 12.88 -23.49
N ARG A 244 1.24 13.62 -22.38
CA ARG A 244 0.07 14.42 -21.96
C ARG A 244 -0.25 15.53 -22.96
N GLU A 245 0.76 16.19 -23.51
CA GLU A 245 0.59 17.26 -24.51
C GLU A 245 0.23 16.71 -25.90
N PHE A 246 0.79 15.55 -26.29
CA PHE A 246 0.63 14.98 -27.63
C PHE A 246 0.21 13.49 -27.63
N PRO A 247 -0.94 13.13 -27.05
CA PRO A 247 -1.35 11.73 -26.88
C PRO A 247 -1.54 10.99 -28.20
N LYS A 248 -2.05 11.67 -29.24
CA LYS A 248 -2.21 11.07 -30.57
C LYS A 248 -0.85 10.70 -31.20
N LYS A 249 0.15 11.58 -31.07
CA LYS A 249 1.50 11.33 -31.57
C LYS A 249 2.11 10.10 -30.88
N PHE A 250 1.89 9.96 -29.58
CA PHE A 250 2.36 8.80 -28.81
C PHE A 250 1.72 7.50 -29.33
N ILE A 251 0.40 7.47 -29.50
CA ILE A 251 -0.33 6.30 -30.02
C ILE A 251 0.13 5.97 -31.45
N ASP A 252 0.20 6.97 -32.34
CA ASP A 252 0.62 6.80 -33.74
C ASP A 252 2.08 6.31 -33.86
N SER A 253 2.90 6.56 -32.84
CA SER A 253 4.30 6.10 -32.77
C SER A 253 4.46 4.70 -32.15
N GLY A 254 3.37 4.00 -31.85
CA GLY A 254 3.38 2.65 -31.26
C GLY A 254 3.24 2.62 -29.73
N GLY A 255 2.95 3.75 -29.09
CA GLY A 255 2.73 3.86 -27.65
C GLY A 255 3.93 3.38 -26.82
N TRP A 256 3.64 2.66 -25.73
CA TRP A 256 4.69 2.11 -24.85
C TRP A 256 5.55 1.04 -25.52
N GLY A 257 5.08 0.44 -26.62
CA GLY A 257 5.86 -0.50 -27.44
C GLY A 257 6.67 0.18 -28.54
N SER A 258 6.75 1.52 -28.55
CA SER A 258 7.49 2.25 -29.58
C SER A 258 8.97 1.86 -29.56
N SER A 259 9.52 1.57 -30.74
CA SER A 259 10.95 1.34 -30.93
C SER A 259 11.81 2.54 -30.54
N ASN A 260 11.24 3.74 -30.42
CA ASN A 260 11.98 4.92 -29.97
C ASN A 260 12.25 4.91 -28.46
N LEU A 261 11.42 4.20 -27.67
CA LEU A 261 11.60 4.11 -26.22
C LEU A 261 12.52 2.94 -25.84
N GLU A 262 12.59 1.89 -26.67
CA GLU A 262 13.44 0.71 -26.48
C GLU A 262 13.34 0.13 -25.05
N LEU A 263 12.12 0.08 -24.50
CA LEU A 263 11.89 -0.37 -23.13
C LEU A 263 12.03 -1.90 -22.95
N GLU A 264 12.04 -2.65 -24.05
CA GLU A 264 12.24 -4.09 -24.11
C GLU A 264 13.39 -4.39 -25.08
N ASP A 265 14.40 -5.12 -24.61
CA ASP A 265 15.45 -5.67 -25.47
C ASP A 265 15.76 -7.12 -25.10
N SER A 266 16.01 -7.96 -26.12
CA SER A 266 16.20 -9.39 -25.94
C SER A 266 17.41 -9.75 -25.08
N ARG A 267 18.42 -8.88 -25.00
CA ARG A 267 19.64 -9.15 -24.21
C ARG A 267 19.36 -8.98 -22.73
N THR A 268 18.69 -7.90 -22.35
CA THR A 268 18.28 -7.68 -20.96
C THR A 268 17.29 -8.76 -20.52
N LEU A 269 16.31 -9.10 -21.36
CA LEU A 269 15.34 -10.16 -21.04
C LEU A 269 16.03 -11.52 -20.84
N ALA A 270 16.97 -11.91 -21.71
CA ALA A 270 17.68 -13.18 -21.60
C ALA A 270 18.64 -13.24 -20.41
N TYR A 271 19.34 -12.14 -20.11
CA TYR A 271 20.30 -12.11 -19.01
C TYR A 271 19.62 -12.27 -17.64
N TYR A 272 18.42 -11.72 -17.49
CA TYR A 272 17.66 -11.76 -16.23
C TYR A 272 16.44 -12.68 -16.28
N SER A 273 16.35 -13.58 -17.28
CA SER A 273 15.41 -14.70 -17.29
C SER A 273 15.99 -15.93 -16.58
N ASP A 274 17.32 -16.12 -16.60
CA ASP A 274 17.98 -17.23 -15.91
C ASP A 274 17.96 -17.04 -14.38
N SER A 275 17.81 -15.82 -13.88
CA SER A 275 17.58 -15.57 -12.45
C SER A 275 16.20 -16.05 -11.96
N ASP A 276 15.27 -16.34 -12.87
CA ASP A 276 13.95 -16.86 -12.53
C ASP A 276 13.96 -18.41 -12.35
N SER A 277 15.02 -19.12 -12.78
CA SER A 277 15.08 -20.59 -12.71
C SER A 277 15.60 -21.16 -11.38
N ASP A 278 16.27 -20.38 -10.54
CA ASP A 278 16.89 -20.87 -9.29
C ASP A 278 15.98 -20.83 -8.05
N SER A 279 14.71 -20.43 -8.19
CA SER A 279 13.79 -20.23 -7.05
C SER A 279 12.65 -21.26 -6.91
N TYR A 280 12.56 -22.26 -7.79
CA TYR A 280 11.51 -23.29 -7.71
C TYR A 280 12.05 -24.65 -7.26
N SER A 281 12.52 -24.76 -6.02
CA SER A 281 12.37 -26.04 -5.28
C SER A 281 11.00 -26.03 -4.61
N TYR A 282 9.96 -26.33 -5.39
CA TYR A 282 8.64 -26.64 -4.87
C TYR A 282 8.77 -27.94 -4.06
N ASP A 283 8.58 -27.87 -2.74
CA ASP A 283 8.38 -29.06 -1.90
C ASP A 283 6.86 -29.31 -1.80
N PRO A 284 6.30 -30.28 -2.56
CA PRO A 284 4.88 -30.60 -2.47
C PRO A 284 4.47 -31.30 -1.17
N TYR A 285 5.39 -31.54 -0.22
CA TYR A 285 5.10 -32.27 1.02
C TYR A 285 5.84 -31.70 2.26
N GLY A 286 5.40 -30.53 2.77
CA GLY A 286 5.79 -30.05 4.10
C GLY A 286 4.67 -29.25 4.77
N PRO A 287 4.37 -29.44 6.07
CA PRO A 287 3.03 -29.88 6.46
C PRO A 287 2.14 -28.77 7.03
N TYR A 288 0.85 -28.86 6.71
CA TYR A 288 -0.21 -28.45 7.60
C TYR A 288 -0.01 -29.13 8.96
N MET A 289 0.06 -28.37 10.05
CA MET A 289 -0.53 -28.71 11.35
C MET A 289 -0.61 -27.45 12.20
N CYS A 290 -1.85 -27.14 12.59
CA CYS A 290 -2.18 -26.21 13.65
C CYS A 290 -1.60 -26.69 14.98
N TYR A 291 -1.04 -25.77 15.76
CA TYR A 291 -1.37 -25.53 17.17
C TYR A 291 -1.11 -24.06 17.49
#